data_AF-A0A846K0U4-F1
#
_entry.id   AF-A0A846K0U4-F1
#
_cell.length_a   1.000
_cell.length_b   1.000
_cell.length_c   1.000
_cell.angle_alpha   90.00
_cell.angle_beta   90.00
_cell.angle_gamma   90.00
#
_symmetry.space_group_name_H-M   'P 1'
#
loop_
_entity.id
_entity.type
_entity.pdbx_description
1 polymer ?
#
loop_
_entity_poly.entity_id
_entity_poly.type
_entity_poly.pdbx_seq_one_letter_code
_entity_poly.pdbx_strand_id
1 'polypeptide(L)'
;MEGDEFMFNELNIIFKILFELAQKRRKIEEKYGWKGDIKTYLDFNKTKNGILVNQATEELKNFLNALDFEVVKTIQTIMYLGRDKDYENDIPIDRFKKVKKGLIWNNQKSIEVNQIVSKLPLDKYLEEGFKILGIKIN
;
A
#
# COMPACT_ATOMS: atom_id res chain seq x y z
N MET A 1 -17.24 5.67 19.13
CA MET A 1 -15.77 5.59 19.03
C MET A 1 -15.27 4.15 19.03
N GLU A 2 -15.92 3.22 19.75
CA GLU A 2 -15.48 1.81 19.87
C GLU A 2 -15.55 0.97 18.57
N GLY A 3 -16.50 1.22 17.67
CA GLY A 3 -16.67 0.39 16.46
C GLY A 3 -15.57 0.54 15.40
N ASP A 4 -14.97 1.72 15.28
CA ASP A 4 -13.97 2.02 14.25
C ASP A 4 -12.56 1.55 14.67
N GLU A 5 -12.24 1.61 15.96
CA GLU A 5 -11.00 1.06 16.53
C GLU A 5 -11.02 -0.49 16.50
N PHE A 6 -12.20 -1.07 16.70
CA PHE A 6 -12.45 -2.50 16.54
C PHE A 6 -12.20 -2.99 15.09
N MET A 7 -12.62 -2.22 14.09
CA MET A 7 -12.42 -2.55 12.67
C MET A 7 -10.93 -2.71 12.29
N PHE A 8 -10.05 -1.84 12.77
CA PHE A 8 -8.63 -1.93 12.44
C PHE A 8 -7.93 -3.08 13.17
N ASN A 9 -8.39 -3.41 14.39
CA ASN A 9 -7.81 -4.51 15.16
C ASN A 9 -8.00 -5.87 14.48
N GLU A 10 -9.13 -6.10 13.83
CA GLU A 10 -9.39 -7.34 13.06
C GLU A 10 -8.47 -7.47 11.83
N LEU A 11 -7.99 -6.34 11.30
CA LEU A 11 -7.12 -6.29 10.13
C LEU A 11 -5.62 -6.28 10.47
N ASN A 12 -5.23 -6.33 11.74
CA ASN A 12 -3.82 -6.20 12.16
C ASN A 12 -2.89 -7.21 11.49
N ILE A 13 -3.30 -8.48 11.35
CA ILE A 13 -2.50 -9.51 10.67
C ILE A 13 -2.31 -9.16 9.19
N ILE A 14 -3.38 -8.68 8.53
CA ILE A 14 -3.33 -8.25 7.13
C ILE A 14 -2.39 -7.06 6.97
N PHE A 15 -2.47 -6.07 7.87
CA PHE A 15 -1.59 -4.90 7.87
C PHE A 15 -0.13 -5.28 8.09
N LYS A 16 0.15 -6.23 8.98
CA LYS A 16 1.51 -6.75 9.20
C LYS A 16 2.10 -7.37 7.95
N ILE A 17 1.40 -8.34 7.36
CA ILE A 17 1.87 -9.05 6.16
C ILE A 17 2.06 -8.06 5.00
N LEU A 18 1.09 -7.15 4.80
CA LEU A 18 1.19 -6.09 3.79
C LEU A 18 2.44 -5.23 3.99
N PHE A 19 2.69 -4.78 5.21
CA PHE A 19 3.81 -3.91 5.54
C PHE A 19 5.15 -4.60 5.32
N GLU A 20 5.26 -5.87 5.70
CA GLU A 20 6.46 -6.69 5.46
C GLU A 20 6.72 -6.90 3.96
N LEU A 21 5.69 -7.21 3.18
CA LEU A 21 5.78 -7.34 1.72
C LEU A 21 6.17 -6.01 1.05
N ALA A 22 5.57 -4.91 1.48
CA ALA A 22 5.90 -3.58 0.97
C ALA A 22 7.36 -3.19 1.29
N GLN A 23 7.84 -3.48 2.51
CA GLN A 23 9.23 -3.26 2.89
C GLN A 23 10.20 -4.12 2.08
N LYS A 24 9.90 -5.42 1.93
CA LYS A 24 10.70 -6.36 1.14
C LYS A 24 10.83 -5.85 -0.30
N ARG A 25 9.71 -5.49 -0.93
CA ARG A 25 9.67 -4.94 -2.27
C ARG A 25 10.50 -3.66 -2.38
N ARG A 26 10.34 -2.70 -1.46
CA ARG A 26 11.14 -1.47 -1.48
C ARG A 26 12.64 -1.76 -1.39
N LYS A 27 13.08 -2.63 -0.48
CA LYS A 27 14.51 -2.99 -0.33
C LYS A 27 15.07 -3.63 -1.60
N ILE A 28 14.27 -4.46 -2.28
CA ILE A 28 14.66 -5.07 -3.57
C ILE A 28 14.74 -4.02 -4.66
N GLU A 29 13.75 -3.12 -4.75
CA GLU A 29 13.73 -2.02 -5.73
C GLU A 29 14.90 -1.04 -5.54
N GLU A 30 15.20 -0.64 -4.30
CA GLU A 30 16.33 0.25 -4.01
C GLU A 30 17.68 -0.36 -4.42
N LYS A 31 17.83 -1.69 -4.25
CA LYS A 31 19.07 -2.42 -4.51
C LYS A 31 19.24 -2.83 -5.98
N TYR A 32 18.16 -3.30 -6.60
CA TYR A 32 18.19 -3.98 -7.90
C TYR A 32 17.30 -3.31 -8.95
N GLY A 33 16.51 -2.32 -8.56
CA GLY A 33 15.59 -1.60 -9.42
C GLY A 33 16.27 -0.96 -10.61
N TRP A 34 15.46 -0.75 -11.63
CA TRP A 34 15.92 -0.27 -12.91
C TRP A 34 16.26 1.23 -12.86
N LYS A 35 17.42 1.60 -13.44
CA LYS A 35 17.95 2.98 -13.44
C LYS A 35 18.26 3.52 -14.84
N GLY A 36 17.80 2.84 -15.90
CA GLY A 36 18.10 3.18 -17.29
C GLY A 36 17.05 4.07 -17.96
N ASP A 37 17.02 4.08 -19.30
CA ASP A 37 15.96 4.72 -20.11
C ASP A 37 14.92 3.71 -20.65
N ILE A 38 13.69 4.18 -20.93
CA ILE A 38 12.53 3.33 -21.24
C ILE A 38 12.81 2.22 -22.29
N LYS A 39 13.76 2.43 -23.22
CA LYS A 39 14.11 1.45 -24.25
C LYS A 39 14.78 0.20 -23.66
N THR A 40 15.50 0.37 -22.55
CA THR A 40 16.22 -0.70 -21.83
C THR A 40 15.37 -1.43 -20.78
N TYR A 41 14.18 -0.91 -20.45
CA TYR A 41 13.34 -1.47 -19.39
C TYR A 41 12.88 -2.91 -19.69
N LEU A 42 12.51 -3.18 -20.94
CA LEU A 42 12.09 -4.53 -21.35
C LEU A 42 13.23 -5.55 -21.23
N ASP A 43 14.47 -5.13 -21.47
CA ASP A 43 15.63 -5.99 -21.34
C ASP A 43 16.03 -6.18 -19.87
N PHE A 44 15.89 -5.14 -19.05
CA PHE A 44 16.06 -5.26 -17.60
C PHE A 44 15.15 -6.35 -17.01
N ASN A 45 13.89 -6.41 -17.44
CA ASN A 45 12.93 -7.42 -16.96
C ASN A 45 13.33 -8.87 -17.24
N LYS A 46 14.23 -9.10 -18.21
CA LYS A 46 14.79 -10.43 -18.52
C LYS A 46 16.04 -10.76 -17.70
N THR A 47 16.64 -9.77 -17.03
CA THR A 47 17.82 -9.99 -16.19
C THR A 47 17.44 -10.64 -14.85
N LYS A 48 18.42 -11.23 -14.16
CA LYS A 48 18.23 -11.74 -12.79
C LYS A 48 17.67 -10.67 -11.84
N ASN A 49 18.12 -9.43 -11.95
CA ASN A 49 17.67 -8.33 -11.11
C ASN A 49 16.22 -7.93 -11.41
N GLY A 50 15.85 -7.82 -12.70
CA GLY A 50 14.47 -7.52 -13.09
C GLY A 50 13.50 -8.62 -12.71
N ILE A 51 13.91 -9.89 -12.82
CA ILE A 51 13.11 -11.02 -12.33
C ILE A 51 12.86 -10.90 -10.81
N LEU A 52 13.88 -10.57 -10.01
CA LEU A 52 13.73 -10.39 -8.55
C LEU A 52 12.78 -9.23 -8.19
N VAL A 53 12.90 -8.10 -8.89
CA VAL A 53 12.01 -6.93 -8.72
C VAL A 53 10.57 -7.29 -9.07
N ASN A 54 10.36 -7.97 -10.20
CA ASN A 54 9.03 -8.38 -10.65
C ASN A 54 8.41 -9.40 -9.69
N GLN A 55 9.19 -10.36 -9.20
CA GLN A 55 8.72 -11.34 -8.21
C GLN A 55 8.24 -10.66 -6.92
N ALA A 56 9.01 -9.70 -6.38
CA ALA A 56 8.60 -8.98 -5.18
C ALA A 56 7.35 -8.12 -5.39
N THR A 57 7.18 -7.56 -6.59
CA THR A 57 6.00 -6.80 -6.99
C THR A 57 4.77 -7.70 -7.13
N GLU A 58 4.90 -8.86 -7.78
CA GLU A 58 3.81 -9.82 -7.95
C GLU A 58 3.42 -10.49 -6.64
N GLU A 59 4.36 -10.75 -5.72
CA GLU A 59 4.04 -11.26 -4.37
C GLU A 59 3.12 -10.30 -3.59
N LEU A 60 3.45 -9.01 -3.58
CA LEU A 60 2.62 -7.96 -2.97
C LEU A 60 1.25 -7.87 -3.65
N LYS A 61 1.23 -7.91 -4.99
CA LYS A 61 0.00 -7.81 -5.79
C LYS A 61 -0.92 -9.02 -5.58
N ASN A 62 -0.36 -10.22 -5.54
CA ASN A 62 -1.11 -11.46 -5.30
C ASN A 62 -1.74 -11.46 -3.90
N PHE A 63 -0.99 -11.01 -2.88
CA PHE A 63 -1.54 -10.83 -1.55
C PHE A 63 -2.75 -9.88 -1.56
N LEU A 64 -2.62 -8.69 -2.15
CA LEU A 64 -3.73 -7.72 -2.24
C LEU A 64 -4.93 -8.24 -3.05
N ASN A 65 -4.69 -8.99 -4.13
CA ASN A 65 -5.75 -9.58 -4.95
C ASN A 65 -6.54 -10.66 -4.21
N ALA A 66 -5.94 -11.33 -3.22
CA ALA A 66 -6.63 -12.31 -2.39
C ALA A 66 -7.57 -11.68 -1.36
N LEU A 67 -7.42 -10.39 -1.06
CA LEU A 67 -8.25 -9.68 -0.07
C LEU A 67 -9.60 -9.27 -0.65
N ASP A 68 -10.58 -9.10 0.24
CA ASP A 68 -11.86 -8.51 -0.11
C ASP A 68 -11.73 -7.06 -0.57
N PHE A 69 -12.65 -6.63 -1.42
CA PHE A 69 -12.55 -5.31 -2.03
C PHE A 69 -12.60 -4.18 -0.98
N GLU A 70 -13.43 -4.30 0.05
CA GLU A 70 -13.48 -3.30 1.13
C GLU A 70 -12.18 -3.23 1.95
N VAL A 71 -11.46 -4.36 2.08
CA VAL A 71 -10.13 -4.37 2.72
C VAL A 71 -9.12 -3.63 1.83
N VAL A 72 -9.15 -3.85 0.51
CA VAL A 72 -8.31 -3.11 -0.44
C VAL A 72 -8.56 -1.61 -0.36
N LYS A 73 -9.83 -1.17 -0.35
CA LYS A 73 -10.19 0.25 -0.19
C LYS A 73 -9.69 0.82 1.13
N THR A 74 -9.78 0.05 2.21
CA THR A 74 -9.25 0.43 3.53
C THR A 74 -7.73 0.64 3.47
N ILE A 75 -6.99 -0.31 2.91
CA ILE A 75 -5.54 -0.21 2.73
C ILE A 75 -5.17 1.02 1.89
N GLN A 76 -5.84 1.23 0.76
CA GLN A 76 -5.58 2.37 -0.13
C GLN A 76 -5.86 3.70 0.56
N THR A 77 -6.91 3.77 1.38
CA THR A 77 -7.23 4.95 2.19
C THR A 77 -6.11 5.26 3.19
N ILE A 78 -5.63 4.24 3.92
CA ILE A 78 -4.51 4.39 4.88
C ILE A 78 -3.25 4.86 4.15
N MET A 79 -2.96 4.29 2.99
CA MET A 79 -1.82 4.69 2.16
C MET A 79 -1.91 6.17 1.75
N TYR A 80 -3.04 6.64 1.21
CA TYR A 80 -3.18 8.05 0.83
C TYR A 80 -3.13 8.98 2.04
N LEU A 81 -3.72 8.56 3.17
CA LEU A 81 -3.64 9.28 4.43
C LEU A 81 -2.19 9.49 4.89
N GLY A 82 -1.34 8.47 4.82
CA GLY A 82 0.07 8.61 5.17
C GLY A 82 0.94 9.30 4.09
N ARG A 83 0.50 9.29 2.83
CA ARG A 83 1.21 9.91 1.71
C ARG A 83 1.04 11.43 1.68
N ASP A 84 -0.20 11.90 1.69
CA ASP A 84 -0.50 13.30 1.38
C ASP A 84 -0.36 14.20 2.62
N LYS A 85 -0.57 13.67 3.84
CA LYS A 85 -0.36 14.34 5.13
C LYS A 85 -1.01 15.73 5.32
N ASP A 86 -1.82 16.21 4.38
CA ASP A 86 -2.49 17.52 4.38
C ASP A 86 -3.71 17.56 5.32
N TYR A 87 -3.49 17.36 6.62
CA TYR A 87 -4.58 17.27 7.61
C TYR A 87 -4.29 18.07 8.88
N GLU A 88 -4.72 19.33 8.89
CA GLU A 88 -4.73 20.14 10.11
C GLU A 88 -6.04 19.91 10.89
N ASN A 89 -5.90 19.63 12.19
CA ASN A 89 -6.94 19.71 13.24
C ASN A 89 -8.10 18.68 13.27
N ASP A 90 -8.26 17.78 12.30
CA ASP A 90 -9.32 16.73 12.35
C ASP A 90 -8.98 15.58 13.33
N ILE A 91 -9.96 14.85 13.89
CA ILE A 91 -9.70 13.59 14.62
C ILE A 91 -9.31 12.46 13.63
N PRO A 92 -8.43 11.50 14.01
CA PRO A 92 -7.91 10.49 13.08
C PRO A 92 -8.95 9.74 12.25
N ILE A 93 -10.06 9.33 12.86
CA ILE A 93 -11.09 8.56 12.17
C ILE A 93 -11.87 9.41 11.16
N ASP A 94 -12.09 10.69 11.45
CA ASP A 94 -12.75 11.61 10.53
C ASP A 94 -11.86 11.90 9.32
N ARG A 95 -10.53 11.97 9.53
CA ARG A 95 -9.55 12.03 8.44
C ARG A 95 -9.66 10.80 7.54
N PHE A 96 -9.69 9.60 8.12
CA PHE A 96 -9.87 8.37 7.35
C PHE A 96 -11.15 8.41 6.52
N LYS A 97 -12.29 8.78 7.13
CA LYS A 97 -13.58 8.88 6.45
C LYS A 97 -13.57 9.92 5.32
N LYS A 98 -12.94 11.07 5.55
CA LYS A 98 -12.77 12.15 4.56
C LYS A 98 -11.93 11.71 3.37
N VAL A 99 -10.80 11.04 3.61
CA VAL A 99 -9.97 10.45 2.54
C VAL A 99 -10.76 9.39 1.79
N LYS A 100 -11.39 8.44 2.49
CA LYS A 100 -12.18 7.36 1.86
C LYS A 100 -13.30 7.93 0.96
N LYS A 101 -13.95 9.00 1.40
CA LYS A 101 -15.01 9.70 0.64
C LYS A 101 -14.47 10.50 -0.55
N GLY A 102 -13.26 11.05 -0.44
CA GLY A 102 -12.62 11.81 -1.51
C GLY A 102 -12.04 10.97 -2.64
N LEU A 103 -11.86 9.66 -2.42
CA LEU A 103 -11.37 8.74 -3.45
C LEU A 103 -12.48 8.38 -4.44
N ILE A 104 -12.15 8.45 -5.74
CA ILE A 104 -13.00 7.95 -6.82
C ILE A 104 -12.68 6.47 -7.00
N TRP A 105 -13.63 5.61 -6.62
CA TRP A 105 -13.47 4.16 -6.70
C TRP A 105 -13.77 3.63 -8.10
N ASN A 106 -12.87 2.83 -8.64
CA ASN A 106 -13.17 1.99 -9.80
C ASN A 106 -13.98 0.76 -9.35
N ASN A 107 -14.89 0.27 -10.19
CA ASN A 107 -15.64 -0.96 -9.90
C ASN A 107 -14.78 -2.24 -10.05
N GLN A 108 -13.58 -2.13 -10.62
CA GLN A 108 -12.64 -3.24 -10.78
C GLN A 108 -11.59 -3.22 -9.67
N LYS A 109 -11.66 -4.18 -8.74
CA LYS A 109 -10.70 -4.35 -7.63
C LYS A 109 -9.23 -4.36 -8.11
N SER A 110 -8.96 -5.01 -9.25
CA SER A 110 -7.61 -5.10 -9.81
C SER A 110 -7.00 -3.74 -10.15
N ILE A 111 -7.82 -2.75 -10.53
CA ILE A 111 -7.35 -1.38 -10.77
C ILE A 111 -6.91 -0.73 -9.46
N GLU A 112 -7.68 -0.88 -8.39
CA GLU A 112 -7.32 -0.35 -7.06
C GLU A 112 -6.08 -1.04 -6.48
N VAL A 113 -5.96 -2.36 -6.65
CA VAL A 113 -4.73 -3.10 -6.30
C VAL A 113 -3.53 -2.53 -7.06
N ASN A 114 -3.65 -2.31 -8.37
CA ASN A 114 -2.57 -1.71 -9.15
C ASN A 114 -2.24 -0.29 -8.68
N GLN A 115 -3.21 0.51 -8.25
CA GLN A 115 -2.95 1.83 -7.68
C GLN A 115 -2.09 1.74 -6.41
N ILE A 116 -2.36 0.78 -5.51
CA ILE A 116 -1.55 0.54 -4.31
C ILE A 116 -0.14 0.04 -4.70
N VAL A 117 -0.07 -1.00 -5.53
CA VAL A 117 1.20 -1.62 -5.94
C VAL A 117 2.08 -0.63 -6.71
N SER A 118 1.52 0.29 -7.48
CA SER A 118 2.31 1.30 -8.20
C SER A 118 3.04 2.29 -7.27
N LYS A 119 2.69 2.37 -5.98
CA LYS A 119 3.33 3.30 -5.04
C LYS A 119 4.66 2.77 -4.54
N LEU A 120 5.63 3.68 -4.48
CA LEU A 120 6.94 3.47 -3.90
C LEU A 120 7.40 4.80 -3.28
N PRO A 121 7.79 4.87 -1.99
CA PRO A 121 7.82 3.77 -1.00
C PRO A 121 6.46 3.49 -0.35
N LEU A 122 5.79 2.38 -0.71
CA LEU A 122 4.49 2.00 -0.15
C LEU A 122 4.53 1.77 1.38
N ASP A 123 5.56 1.07 1.87
CA ASP A 123 5.72 0.79 3.30
C ASP A 123 5.74 2.09 4.11
N LYS A 124 6.40 3.13 3.61
CA LYS A 124 6.48 4.41 4.32
C LYS A 124 5.14 5.15 4.35
N TYR A 125 4.36 5.07 3.28
CA TYR A 125 3.00 5.63 3.29
C TYR A 125 2.08 4.88 4.25
N LEU A 126 2.19 3.55 4.29
CA LEU A 126 1.44 2.74 5.25
C LEU A 126 1.87 3.04 6.69
N GLU A 127 3.17 3.09 6.97
CA GLU A 127 3.74 3.40 8.29
C GLU A 127 3.17 4.70 8.87
N GLU A 128 3.16 5.76 8.05
CA GLU A 128 2.64 7.05 8.45
C GLU A 128 1.11 7.04 8.59
N GLY A 129 0.39 6.32 7.72
CA GLY A 129 -1.05 6.13 7.84
C GLY A 129 -1.44 5.40 9.13
N PHE A 130 -0.71 4.36 9.49
CA PHE A 130 -0.91 3.63 10.74
C PHE A 130 -0.64 4.51 11.96
N LYS A 131 0.43 5.33 11.95
CA LYS A 131 0.72 6.30 13.02
C LYS A 131 -0.41 7.31 13.19
N ILE A 132 -0.93 7.88 12.09
CA ILE A 132 -2.04 8.83 12.13
C ILE A 132 -3.27 8.21 12.78
N LEU A 133 -3.54 6.93 12.49
CA LEU A 133 -4.70 6.20 12.99
C LEU A 133 -4.50 5.52 14.35
N GLY A 134 -3.30 5.59 14.94
CA GLY A 134 -2.99 4.89 16.19
C GLY A 134 -2.92 3.36 16.06
N ILE A 135 -2.79 2.83 14.84
CA ILE A 135 -2.73 1.39 14.57
C ILE A 135 -1.33 0.87 14.95
N LYS A 136 -1.28 -0.16 15.80
CA LYS A 136 -0.04 -0.82 16.21
C LYS A 136 0.12 -2.14 15.47
N ILE A 137 1.13 -2.21 14.61
CA ILE A 137 1.52 -3.44 13.93
C ILE A 137 2.64 -4.09 14.76
N ASN A 138 2.27 -5.07 15.57
CA ASN A 138 3.20 -5.87 16.39
C ASN A 138 3.62 -7.13 15.63
#